data_AF-A0A843RZM2-F1
#
_entry.id   AF-A0A843RZM2-F1
#
_cell.length_a   1.000
_cell.length_b   1.000
_cell.length_c   1.000
_cell.angle_alpha   90.00
_cell.angle_beta   90.00
_cell.angle_gamma   90.00
#
_symmetry.space_group_name_H-M   'P 1'
#
loop_
_entity.id
_entity.type
_entity.pdbx_description
1 polymer ?
#
loop_
_entity_poly.entity_id
_entity_poly.type
_entity_poly.pdbx_seq_one_letter_code
_entity_poly.pdbx_strand_id
1 'polypeptide(L)'
;MTRLEVDNQRFGHFALSVIVHDTDRSRLNRTVAKTMKAFALANATLVDETYNLLTAWLATLPGGHPYQLRSLRLLETNFADLSFIFTLHTGDPVNTHLQREYLTVFETQHKSLYYWSPHYRDVGHTFVLGTTGAGKTTLTRYIVTHGQKYDPVTCIFDIGGEHHALTERFGGAYFHLTLDRQDCTINPFALPPTKDNLDFLANFIRVLLARDLTDREHNELLQCLQNLYEFDPPARRLSTLARMLPLSFEEPLRRWVHPGLYADLFDNATDTLTFSQWQAFDFEGLERYPQVLEALLYYVLHRAGSAITADADLATFTLFVVDEAWRFLRDPYVKAYIRSALKTWRKKNAAVILSTQSTDDLAQPVGLITEACERSSPQTPASTRRRHLTAVAVIS
;
A
#
# COMPACT_ATOMS: atom_id res chain seq x y z
N MET A 1 -4.14 25.07 -42.70
CA MET A 1 -4.01 23.96 -41.73
C MET A 1 -4.05 24.57 -40.33
N THR A 2 -5.24 24.90 -39.86
CA THR A 2 -5.45 25.66 -38.62
C THR A 2 -5.36 24.70 -37.44
N ARG A 3 -4.29 24.78 -36.63
CA ARG A 3 -4.18 24.04 -35.37
C ARG A 3 -5.33 24.48 -34.46
N LEU A 4 -6.26 23.56 -34.19
CA LEU A 4 -7.25 23.71 -33.13
C LEU A 4 -6.65 23.03 -31.89
N GLU A 5 -5.79 23.77 -31.18
CA GLU A 5 -5.34 23.41 -29.83
C GLU A 5 -6.22 24.17 -28.84
N VAL A 6 -6.86 23.43 -27.92
CA VAL A 6 -7.56 23.98 -26.76
C VAL A 6 -6.96 23.27 -25.55
N ASP A 7 -6.47 24.02 -24.58
CA ASP A 7 -5.90 23.50 -23.32
C ASP A 7 -4.84 22.40 -23.49
N ASN A 8 -3.92 22.60 -24.45
CA ASN A 8 -2.79 21.68 -24.72
C ASN A 8 -3.21 20.28 -25.24
N GLN A 9 -4.48 20.12 -25.63
CA GLN A 9 -5.00 18.91 -26.26
C GLN A 9 -5.14 19.09 -27.76
N ARG A 10 -4.81 18.05 -28.52
CA ARG A 10 -4.92 18.07 -29.99
C ARG A 10 -6.17 17.34 -30.47
N PHE A 11 -6.78 17.90 -31.51
CA PHE A 11 -7.86 17.26 -32.25
C PHE A 11 -7.36 16.69 -33.57
N GLY A 12 -7.80 15.48 -33.89
CA GLY A 12 -7.50 14.78 -35.14
C GLY A 12 -8.77 14.41 -35.90
N HIS A 13 -8.64 14.30 -37.23
CA HIS A 13 -9.66 13.65 -38.04
C HIS A 13 -9.57 12.14 -37.84
N PHE A 14 -10.66 11.54 -37.38
CA PHE A 14 -10.81 10.11 -37.15
C PHE A 14 -11.85 9.52 -38.08
N ALA A 15 -11.60 8.30 -38.52
CA ALA A 15 -12.52 7.48 -39.28
C ALA A 15 -12.33 6.02 -38.86
N LEU A 16 -13.45 5.34 -38.60
CA LEU A 16 -13.46 3.90 -38.34
C LEU A 16 -14.33 3.24 -39.41
N SER A 17 -13.73 2.34 -40.18
CA SER A 17 -14.42 1.52 -41.17
C SER A 17 -14.28 0.06 -40.78
N VAL A 18 -15.39 -0.66 -40.67
CA VAL A 18 -15.40 -2.11 -40.42
C VAL A 18 -15.76 -2.80 -41.73
N ILE A 19 -14.80 -3.50 -42.32
CA ILE A 19 -15.01 -4.25 -43.55
C ILE A 19 -15.54 -5.64 -43.20
N VAL A 20 -16.73 -5.95 -43.71
CA VAL A 20 -17.33 -7.28 -43.59
C VAL A 20 -17.43 -7.86 -45.00
N HIS A 21 -16.97 -9.10 -45.18
CA HIS A 21 -17.03 -9.79 -46.47
C HIS A 21 -17.47 -11.25 -46.31
N ASP A 22 -18.22 -11.76 -47.28
CA ASP A 22 -18.57 -13.18 -47.44
C ASP A 22 -18.85 -13.42 -48.94
N THR A 23 -18.63 -14.65 -49.42
CA THR A 23 -18.98 -15.04 -50.79
C THR A 23 -20.48 -15.32 -50.96
N ASP A 24 -21.21 -15.53 -49.86
CA ASP A 24 -22.67 -15.72 -49.81
C ASP A 24 -23.37 -14.50 -49.21
N ARG A 25 -24.31 -13.93 -49.97
CA ARG A 25 -25.03 -12.71 -49.58
C ARG A 25 -25.87 -12.87 -48.31
N SER A 26 -26.47 -14.04 -48.10
CA SER A 26 -27.30 -14.32 -46.92
C SER A 26 -26.45 -14.47 -45.66
N ARG A 27 -25.22 -14.98 -45.78
CA ARG A 27 -24.25 -14.97 -44.67
C ARG A 27 -23.70 -13.56 -44.42
N LEU A 28 -23.38 -12.80 -45.46
CA LEU A 28 -22.93 -11.41 -45.33
C LEU A 28 -23.92 -10.57 -44.52
N ASN A 29 -25.21 -10.60 -44.90
CA ASN A 29 -26.26 -9.84 -44.20
C ASN A 29 -26.36 -10.23 -42.72
N ARG A 30 -26.19 -11.51 -42.38
CA ARG A 30 -26.18 -11.98 -40.99
C ARG A 30 -24.96 -11.46 -40.22
N THR A 31 -23.79 -11.42 -40.85
CA THR A 31 -22.57 -10.89 -40.23
C THR A 31 -22.66 -9.38 -40.03
N VAL A 32 -23.16 -8.63 -41.01
CA VAL A 32 -23.43 -7.17 -40.87
C VAL A 32 -24.34 -6.92 -39.68
N ALA A 33 -25.47 -7.63 -39.56
CA ALA A 33 -26.38 -7.49 -38.43
C ALA A 33 -25.72 -7.79 -37.07
N LYS A 34 -24.84 -8.80 -37.00
CA LYS A 34 -24.05 -9.11 -35.79
C LYS A 34 -23.06 -7.99 -35.45
N THR A 35 -22.34 -7.45 -36.43
CA THR A 35 -21.39 -6.34 -36.23
C THR A 35 -22.12 -5.10 -35.72
N MET A 36 -23.24 -4.71 -36.36
CA MET A 36 -24.06 -3.59 -35.92
C MET A 36 -24.54 -3.76 -34.46
N LYS A 37 -24.97 -4.97 -34.09
CA LYS A 37 -25.39 -5.30 -32.73
C LYS A 37 -24.24 -5.17 -31.73
N ALA A 38 -23.03 -5.61 -32.07
CA ALA A 38 -21.87 -5.52 -31.18
C ALA A 38 -21.50 -4.06 -30.85
N PHE A 39 -21.55 -3.17 -31.84
CA PHE A 39 -21.32 -1.74 -31.63
C PHE A 39 -22.46 -1.08 -30.84
N ALA A 40 -23.72 -1.45 -31.12
CA ALA A 40 -24.86 -0.95 -30.36
C ALA A 40 -24.78 -1.29 -28.86
N LEU A 41 -24.28 -2.48 -28.50
CA LEU A 41 -24.05 -2.87 -27.10
C LEU A 41 -22.98 -2.00 -26.40
N ALA A 42 -22.05 -1.42 -27.18
CA ALA A 42 -21.06 -0.46 -26.70
C ALA A 42 -21.54 1.00 -26.79
N ASN A 43 -22.84 1.24 -27.01
CA ASN A 43 -23.44 2.56 -27.24
C ASN A 43 -22.81 3.32 -28.43
N ALA A 44 -22.32 2.59 -29.44
CA ALA A 44 -21.77 3.14 -30.67
C ALA A 44 -22.71 2.90 -31.85
N THR A 45 -22.89 3.91 -32.69
CA THR A 45 -23.72 3.84 -33.89
C THR A 45 -22.84 3.69 -35.13
N LEU A 46 -23.07 2.64 -35.90
CA LEU A 46 -22.47 2.44 -37.22
C LEU A 46 -23.47 2.81 -38.32
N VAL A 47 -22.94 3.15 -39.50
CA VAL A 47 -23.73 3.35 -40.72
C VAL A 47 -23.48 2.18 -41.64
N ASP A 48 -24.54 1.47 -42.01
CA ASP A 48 -24.49 0.42 -43.04
C ASP A 48 -24.35 1.08 -44.42
N GLU A 49 -23.17 0.97 -45.03
CA GLU A 49 -22.87 1.60 -46.32
C GLU A 49 -23.23 0.65 -47.46
N THR A 50 -24.22 1.03 -48.26
CA THR A 50 -24.72 0.22 -49.39
C THR A 50 -24.56 0.91 -50.75
N TYR A 51 -24.35 2.23 -50.77
CA TYR A 51 -24.32 3.03 -52.00
C TYR A 51 -22.88 3.36 -52.44
N ASN A 52 -22.03 3.79 -51.49
CA ASN A 52 -20.66 4.22 -51.75
C ASN A 52 -19.61 3.15 -51.46
N LEU A 53 -19.94 1.88 -51.71
CA LEU A 53 -19.11 0.73 -51.32
C LEU A 53 -17.66 0.82 -51.85
N LEU A 54 -17.48 1.20 -53.12
CA LEU A 54 -16.15 1.33 -53.71
C LEU A 54 -15.33 2.43 -53.01
N THR A 55 -15.93 3.61 -52.81
CA THR A 55 -15.29 4.74 -52.14
C THR A 55 -14.95 4.42 -50.69
N ALA A 56 -15.86 3.77 -49.96
CA ALA A 56 -15.63 3.31 -48.60
C ALA A 56 -14.51 2.28 -48.52
N TRP A 57 -14.42 1.36 -49.48
CA TRP A 57 -13.32 0.39 -49.57
C TRP A 57 -11.98 1.07 -49.88
N LEU A 58 -11.93 1.97 -50.88
CA LEU A 58 -10.72 2.72 -51.23
C LEU A 58 -10.21 3.54 -50.04
N ALA A 59 -11.10 4.07 -49.21
CA ALA A 59 -10.73 4.84 -48.02
C ALA A 59 -10.00 4.02 -46.95
N THR A 60 -10.12 2.68 -46.99
CA THR A 60 -9.40 1.78 -46.07
C THR A 60 -7.98 1.46 -46.50
N LEU A 61 -7.62 1.76 -47.75
CA LEU A 61 -6.27 1.53 -48.27
C LEU A 61 -5.30 2.60 -47.75
N PRO A 62 -4.00 2.28 -47.59
CA PRO A 62 -2.98 3.27 -47.27
C PRO A 62 -3.01 4.45 -48.27
N GLY A 63 -3.11 5.68 -47.75
CA GLY A 63 -3.24 6.88 -48.58
C GLY A 63 -4.67 7.17 -49.08
N GLY A 64 -5.64 6.30 -48.77
CA GLY A 64 -7.05 6.41 -49.19
C GLY A 64 -7.87 7.49 -48.48
N HIS A 65 -7.29 8.25 -47.55
CA HIS A 65 -7.96 9.32 -46.81
C HIS A 65 -8.78 10.30 -47.67
N PRO A 66 -8.37 10.71 -48.90
CA PRO A 66 -9.19 11.57 -49.76
C PRO A 66 -10.58 10.98 -50.11
N TYR A 67 -10.72 9.66 -50.06
CA TYR A 67 -11.99 8.95 -50.31
C TYR A 67 -12.84 8.77 -49.04
N GLN A 68 -12.36 9.22 -47.87
CA GLN A 68 -13.08 9.06 -46.61
C GLN A 68 -14.32 9.97 -46.56
N LEU A 69 -15.51 9.37 -46.70
CA LEU A 69 -16.78 10.11 -46.73
C LEU A 69 -17.25 10.56 -45.34
N ARG A 70 -16.86 9.85 -44.28
CA ARG A 70 -17.30 10.11 -42.90
C ARG A 70 -16.08 10.18 -42.01
N SER A 71 -15.81 11.37 -41.50
CA SER A 71 -14.78 11.63 -40.50
C SER A 71 -15.36 12.46 -39.37
N LEU A 72 -14.98 12.09 -38.14
CA LEU A 72 -15.27 12.85 -36.93
C LEU A 72 -13.99 13.54 -36.46
N ARG A 73 -14.12 14.67 -35.77
CA ARG A 73 -12.99 15.24 -35.04
C ARG A 73 -13.00 14.69 -33.62
N LEU A 74 -11.94 13.96 -33.26
CA LEU A 74 -11.76 13.41 -31.92
C LEU A 74 -10.56 14.05 -31.24
N LEU A 75 -10.62 14.12 -29.91
CA LEU A 75 -9.46 14.36 -29.07
C LEU A 75 -8.45 13.23 -29.25
N GLU A 76 -7.16 13.55 -29.18
CA GLU A 76 -6.05 12.59 -29.30
C GLU A 76 -6.14 11.43 -28.30
N THR A 77 -6.67 11.67 -27.09
CA THR A 77 -6.90 10.64 -26.08
C THR A 77 -7.97 9.64 -26.52
N ASN A 78 -9.10 10.13 -27.05
CA ASN A 78 -10.17 9.27 -27.54
C ASN A 78 -9.72 8.47 -28.77
N PHE A 79 -8.87 9.07 -29.61
CA PHE A 79 -8.27 8.36 -30.74
C PHE A 79 -7.35 7.23 -30.26
N ALA A 80 -6.52 7.46 -29.24
CA ALA A 80 -5.67 6.43 -28.66
C ALA A 80 -6.47 5.27 -28.07
N ASP A 81 -7.59 5.55 -27.39
CA ASP A 81 -8.48 4.53 -26.81
C ASP A 81 -9.19 3.68 -27.88
N LEU A 82 -9.40 4.23 -29.08
CA LEU A 82 -10.03 3.52 -30.22
C LEU A 82 -9.02 2.90 -31.19
N SER A 83 -7.72 3.03 -30.92
CA SER A 83 -6.67 2.51 -31.78
C SER A 83 -6.57 0.99 -31.68
N PHE A 84 -6.46 0.32 -32.84
CA PHE A 84 -6.13 -1.10 -32.90
C PHE A 84 -4.62 -1.38 -32.79
N ILE A 85 -3.81 -0.33 -32.62
CA ILE A 85 -2.38 -0.45 -32.33
C ILE A 85 -2.23 -0.59 -30.82
N PHE A 86 -2.28 -1.83 -30.33
CA PHE A 86 -1.91 -2.16 -28.97
C PHE A 86 -0.56 -2.86 -28.96
N THR A 87 0.26 -2.51 -27.97
CA THR A 87 1.48 -3.26 -27.63
C THR A 87 1.31 -3.83 -26.24
N LEU A 88 2.04 -4.90 -25.93
CA LEU A 88 2.07 -5.44 -24.57
C LEU A 88 2.75 -4.41 -23.65
N HIS A 89 2.12 -4.10 -22.53
CA HIS A 89 2.75 -3.28 -21.50
C HIS A 89 3.83 -4.12 -20.82
N THR A 90 5.09 -3.80 -21.05
CA THR A 90 6.24 -4.52 -20.50
C THR A 90 6.65 -4.03 -19.11
N GLY A 91 5.88 -3.12 -18.49
CA GLY A 91 6.24 -2.51 -17.22
C GLY A 91 7.26 -1.39 -17.38
N ASP A 92 7.95 -1.06 -16.28
CA ASP A 92 8.89 0.05 -16.21
C ASP A 92 10.30 -0.50 -15.94
N PRO A 93 11.21 -0.52 -16.94
CA PRO A 93 12.59 -0.98 -16.74
C PRO A 93 13.39 -0.12 -15.75
N VAL A 94 12.95 1.10 -15.49
CA VAL A 94 13.60 2.03 -14.55
C VAL A 94 12.57 2.49 -13.53
N ASN A 95 12.89 2.30 -12.25
CA ASN A 95 12.20 2.93 -11.15
C ASN A 95 12.63 4.40 -11.08
N THR A 96 11.78 5.29 -11.58
CA THR A 96 12.06 6.74 -11.66
C THR A 96 12.12 7.43 -10.30
N HIS A 97 11.52 6.86 -9.24
CA HIS A 97 11.61 7.44 -7.91
C HIS A 97 12.96 7.15 -7.27
N LEU A 98 13.40 5.89 -7.32
CA LEU A 98 14.68 5.48 -6.77
C LEU A 98 15.87 5.75 -7.70
N GLN A 99 15.62 6.13 -8.96
CA GLN A 99 16.65 6.30 -10.01
C GLN A 99 17.51 5.03 -10.17
N ARG A 100 16.85 3.87 -10.11
CA ARG A 100 17.45 2.53 -10.22
C ARG A 100 16.65 1.69 -11.21
N GLU A 101 17.16 0.51 -11.55
CA GLU A 101 16.40 -0.46 -12.34
C GLU A 101 15.11 -0.90 -11.63
N TYR A 102 14.17 -1.46 -12.39
CA TYR A 102 12.97 -2.17 -11.92
C TYR A 102 13.26 -3.10 -10.73
N LEU A 103 12.27 -3.43 -9.91
CA LEU A 103 12.50 -4.28 -8.73
C LEU A 103 12.75 -5.73 -9.13
N THR A 104 11.81 -6.31 -9.88
CA THR A 104 11.95 -7.66 -10.41
C THR A 104 11.15 -7.86 -11.71
N VAL A 105 11.34 -8.99 -12.39
CA VAL A 105 10.63 -9.35 -13.62
C VAL A 105 9.61 -10.45 -13.34
N PHE A 106 8.39 -10.27 -13.85
CA PHE A 106 7.39 -11.33 -13.92
C PHE A 106 7.14 -11.76 -15.37
N GLU A 107 6.69 -13.00 -15.56
CA GLU A 107 6.20 -13.48 -16.85
C GLU A 107 4.72 -13.12 -17.00
N THR A 108 4.34 -12.53 -18.14
CA THR A 108 2.94 -12.26 -18.45
C THR A 108 2.23 -13.49 -19.00
N GLN A 109 0.89 -13.45 -19.08
CA GLN A 109 0.08 -14.48 -19.75
C GLN A 109 0.46 -14.69 -21.23
N HIS A 110 1.12 -13.70 -21.85
CA HIS A 110 1.59 -13.76 -23.23
C HIS A 110 3.04 -14.25 -23.35
N LYS A 111 3.63 -14.79 -22.26
CA LYS A 111 5.04 -15.23 -22.19
C LYS A 111 6.05 -14.11 -22.49
N SER A 112 5.65 -12.87 -22.22
CA SER A 112 6.54 -11.71 -22.31
C SER A 112 7.06 -11.34 -20.94
N LEU A 113 8.20 -10.65 -20.90
CA LEU A 113 8.73 -10.10 -19.66
C LEU A 113 7.93 -8.86 -19.23
N TYR A 114 7.70 -8.75 -17.92
CA TYR A 114 7.11 -7.58 -17.27
C TYR A 114 8.06 -7.06 -16.18
N TYR A 115 8.69 -5.90 -16.43
CA TYR A 115 9.55 -5.20 -15.50
C TYR A 115 8.71 -4.51 -14.43
N TRP A 116 8.61 -5.13 -13.26
CA TRP A 116 7.79 -4.62 -12.18
C TRP A 116 8.60 -3.70 -11.27
N SER A 117 8.12 -2.47 -11.12
CA SER A 117 8.54 -1.50 -10.11
C SER A 117 7.34 -1.18 -9.22
N PRO A 118 7.47 -1.24 -7.88
CA PRO A 118 6.36 -0.94 -7.00
C PRO A 118 6.04 0.57 -6.94
N HIS A 119 6.98 1.42 -7.38
CA HIS A 119 6.86 2.87 -7.27
C HIS A 119 6.07 3.46 -8.43
N TYR A 120 4.99 4.15 -8.08
CA TYR A 120 4.36 5.14 -8.95
C TYR A 120 4.57 6.53 -8.34
N ARG A 121 5.46 7.33 -8.97
CA ARG A 121 6.01 8.53 -8.34
C ARG A 121 6.61 8.15 -6.98
N ASP A 122 6.34 8.90 -5.91
CA ASP A 122 6.86 8.69 -4.57
C ASP A 122 6.14 7.57 -3.78
N VAL A 123 5.14 6.90 -4.35
CA VAL A 123 4.36 5.87 -3.66
C VAL A 123 4.84 4.49 -4.07
N GLY A 124 5.50 3.78 -3.15
CA GLY A 124 5.99 2.40 -3.34
C GLY A 124 5.25 1.33 -2.53
N HIS A 125 4.14 1.65 -1.86
CA HIS A 125 3.41 0.67 -1.04
C HIS A 125 2.86 -0.47 -1.91
N THR A 126 3.01 -1.70 -1.42
CA THR A 126 2.61 -2.92 -2.13
C THR A 126 1.67 -3.73 -1.25
N PHE A 127 0.65 -4.32 -1.86
CA PHE A 127 -0.26 -5.24 -1.19
C PHE A 127 -0.16 -6.62 -1.80
N VAL A 128 0.10 -7.62 -0.97
CA VAL A 128 0.21 -9.03 -1.37
C VAL A 128 -0.97 -9.81 -0.80
N LEU A 129 -1.75 -10.42 -1.69
CA LEU A 129 -2.92 -11.21 -1.33
C LEU A 129 -2.76 -12.64 -1.82
N GLY A 130 -3.04 -13.61 -0.97
CA GLY A 130 -3.12 -15.02 -1.35
C GLY A 130 -3.63 -15.88 -0.22
N THR A 131 -4.44 -16.89 -0.53
CA THR A 131 -4.94 -17.87 0.45
C THR A 131 -3.79 -18.68 1.06
N THR A 132 -4.05 -19.39 2.15
CA THR A 132 -3.07 -20.31 2.76
C THR A 132 -2.54 -21.28 1.72
N GLY A 133 -1.21 -21.38 1.59
CA GLY A 133 -0.56 -22.26 0.63
C GLY A 133 -0.47 -21.73 -0.82
N ALA A 134 -1.04 -20.57 -1.13
CA ALA A 134 -0.95 -19.99 -2.48
C ALA A 134 0.47 -19.49 -2.83
N GLY A 135 1.36 -19.36 -1.84
CA GLY A 135 2.72 -18.82 -2.05
C GLY A 135 2.87 -17.34 -1.70
N LYS A 136 1.93 -16.76 -0.93
CA LYS A 136 1.98 -15.37 -0.41
C LYS A 136 3.33 -15.06 0.24
N THR A 137 3.76 -15.87 1.20
CA THR A 137 5.06 -15.71 1.89
C THR A 137 6.23 -15.81 0.92
N THR A 138 6.19 -16.78 -0.01
CA THR A 138 7.23 -16.93 -1.03
C THR A 138 7.35 -15.68 -1.90
N LEU A 139 6.23 -15.10 -2.33
CA LEU A 139 6.22 -13.85 -3.10
C LEU A 139 6.71 -12.67 -2.26
N THR A 140 6.26 -12.52 -1.01
CA THR A 140 6.73 -11.46 -0.11
C THR A 140 8.25 -11.54 0.06
N ARG A 141 8.79 -12.72 0.40
CA ARG A 141 10.23 -12.93 0.53
C ARG A 141 10.97 -12.65 -0.78
N TYR A 142 10.39 -13.04 -1.93
CA TYR A 142 10.95 -12.74 -3.25
C TYR A 142 11.06 -11.24 -3.51
N ILE A 143 9.99 -10.48 -3.25
CA ILE A 143 9.97 -9.01 -3.36
C ILE A 143 11.01 -8.37 -2.44
N VAL A 144 11.06 -8.79 -1.17
CA VAL A 144 12.00 -8.25 -0.17
C VAL A 144 13.45 -8.56 -0.54
N THR A 145 13.73 -9.77 -1.00
CA THR A 145 15.07 -10.20 -1.45
C THR A 145 15.54 -9.37 -2.63
N HIS A 146 14.70 -9.21 -3.66
CA HIS A 146 15.02 -8.35 -4.80
C HIS A 146 15.12 -6.87 -4.40
N GLY A 147 14.38 -6.46 -3.36
CA GLY A 147 14.42 -5.10 -2.82
C GLY A 147 15.78 -4.71 -2.26
N GLN A 148 16.59 -5.68 -1.85
CA GLN A 148 17.90 -5.42 -1.27
C GLN A 148 18.90 -4.80 -2.23
N LYS A 149 18.68 -4.89 -3.55
CA LYS A 149 19.52 -4.18 -4.53
C LYS A 149 19.37 -2.66 -4.48
N TYR A 150 18.39 -2.15 -3.73
CA TYR A 150 18.23 -0.73 -3.44
C TYR A 150 18.90 -0.31 -2.13
N ASP A 151 19.66 -1.22 -1.49
CA ASP A 151 20.33 -1.05 -0.21
C ASP A 151 19.41 -0.45 0.89
N PRO A 152 18.18 -0.97 1.08
CA PRO A 152 17.23 -0.37 1.99
C PRO A 152 17.58 -0.60 3.45
N VAL A 153 17.02 0.25 4.31
CA VAL A 153 16.72 -0.16 5.69
C VAL A 153 15.49 -1.06 5.63
N THR A 154 15.59 -2.31 6.09
CA THR A 154 14.51 -3.31 6.05
C THR A 154 14.02 -3.62 7.45
N CYS A 155 12.70 -3.45 7.68
CA CYS A 155 12.06 -3.75 8.95
C CYS A 155 10.85 -4.67 8.73
N ILE A 156 10.88 -5.84 9.35
CA ILE A 156 9.88 -6.90 9.17
C ILE A 156 9.11 -7.11 10.47
N PHE A 157 7.79 -7.08 10.40
CA PHE A 157 6.87 -7.47 11.46
C PHE A 157 6.34 -8.87 11.12
N ASP A 158 6.90 -9.88 11.78
CA ASP A 158 6.71 -11.29 11.50
C ASP A 158 5.84 -11.91 12.59
N ILE A 159 4.57 -12.21 12.26
CA ILE A 159 3.65 -12.84 13.22
C ILE A 159 3.84 -14.36 13.22
N GLY A 160 4.25 -14.96 12.11
CA GLY A 160 4.30 -16.42 11.95
C GLY A 160 5.70 -17.04 12.07
N GLY A 161 6.72 -16.30 12.51
CA GLY A 161 8.11 -16.77 12.54
C GLY A 161 8.70 -17.09 11.16
N GLU A 162 8.04 -16.66 10.08
CA GLU A 162 8.35 -17.08 8.71
C GLU A 162 9.59 -16.35 8.16
N HIS A 163 10.07 -15.28 8.78
CA HIS A 163 11.13 -14.44 8.23
C HIS A 163 12.49 -14.63 8.93
N HIS A 164 12.61 -15.57 9.87
CA HIS A 164 13.87 -15.87 10.57
C HIS A 164 15.01 -16.21 9.61
N ALA A 165 14.83 -17.25 8.78
CA ALA A 165 15.86 -17.71 7.85
C ALA A 165 16.24 -16.63 6.80
N LEU A 166 15.28 -15.78 6.41
CA LEU A 166 15.56 -14.67 5.51
C LEU A 166 16.43 -13.60 6.20
N THR A 167 16.09 -13.28 7.44
CA THR A 167 16.81 -12.31 8.27
C THR A 167 18.23 -12.75 8.54
N GLU A 168 18.43 -14.01 8.92
CA GLU A 168 19.75 -14.59 9.14
C GLU A 168 20.60 -14.54 7.86
N ARG A 169 20.00 -14.86 6.70
CA ARG A 169 20.70 -14.82 5.40
C ARG A 169 21.20 -13.43 5.02
N PHE A 170 20.50 -12.38 5.43
CA PHE A 170 20.93 -10.99 5.23
C PHE A 170 21.76 -10.43 6.40
N GLY A 171 22.13 -11.25 7.38
CA GLY A 171 22.91 -10.84 8.54
C GLY A 171 22.19 -9.82 9.43
N GLY A 172 20.87 -9.78 9.40
CA GLY A 172 20.05 -8.86 10.16
C GLY A 172 19.79 -9.32 11.59
N ALA A 173 19.22 -8.43 12.41
CA ALA A 173 18.81 -8.75 13.77
C ALA A 173 17.39 -9.34 13.80
N TYR A 174 17.19 -10.41 14.57
CA TYR A 174 15.89 -11.05 14.79
C TYR A 174 15.53 -10.98 16.27
N PHE A 175 14.52 -10.17 16.62
CA PHE A 175 14.11 -9.94 18.00
C PHE A 175 12.83 -10.71 18.31
N HIS A 176 12.89 -11.57 19.32
CA HIS A 176 11.71 -12.24 19.86
C HIS A 176 10.99 -11.28 20.81
N LEU A 177 9.73 -10.97 20.48
CA LEU A 177 8.82 -10.17 21.28
C LEU A 177 7.59 -11.01 21.64
N THR A 178 7.82 -12.14 22.32
CA THR A 178 6.78 -13.06 22.77
C THR A 178 6.57 -12.94 24.28
N LEU A 179 5.55 -13.62 24.83
CA LEU A 179 5.30 -13.61 26.28
C LEU A 179 6.35 -14.42 27.07
N ASP A 180 6.93 -15.45 26.46
CA ASP A 180 7.92 -16.34 27.06
C ASP A 180 9.37 -15.88 26.82
N ARG A 181 9.60 -15.04 25.81
CA ARG A 181 10.91 -14.54 25.43
C ARG A 181 10.83 -13.09 24.95
N GLN A 182 11.52 -12.21 25.67
CA GLN A 182 11.77 -10.84 25.24
C GLN A 182 13.27 -10.60 25.11
N ASP A 183 13.74 -10.42 23.89
CA ASP A 183 15.16 -10.13 23.62
C ASP A 183 15.54 -8.65 23.91
N CYS A 184 14.55 -7.78 24.16
CA CYS A 184 14.77 -6.39 24.57
C CYS A 184 13.76 -5.94 25.62
N THR A 185 14.15 -4.96 26.44
CA THR A 185 13.23 -4.28 27.34
C THR A 185 12.59 -3.09 26.64
N ILE A 186 11.29 -2.90 26.88
CA ILE A 186 10.55 -1.76 26.34
C ILE A 186 10.14 -0.85 27.48
N ASN A 187 10.52 0.42 27.39
CA ASN A 187 10.01 1.49 28.24
C ASN A 187 9.48 2.62 27.35
N PRO A 188 8.15 2.72 27.15
CA PRO A 188 7.57 3.77 26.31
C PRO A 188 7.94 5.19 26.75
N PHE A 189 8.16 5.39 28.05
CA PHE A 189 8.48 6.69 28.64
C PHE A 189 9.97 7.08 28.53
N ALA A 190 10.78 6.23 27.88
CA ALA A 190 12.14 6.58 27.47
C ALA A 190 12.16 7.56 26.27
N LEU A 191 11.04 7.68 25.54
CA LEU A 191 10.89 8.66 24.46
C LEU A 191 11.08 10.09 24.99
N PRO A 192 11.67 11.01 24.21
CA PRO A 192 11.78 12.41 24.61
C PRO A 192 10.38 13.06 24.69
N PRO A 193 10.12 13.99 25.63
CA PRO A 193 8.80 14.60 25.85
C PRO A 193 8.47 15.67 24.79
N THR A 194 8.46 15.29 23.52
CA THR A 194 7.94 16.13 22.43
C THR A 194 6.42 16.04 22.39
N LYS A 195 5.75 17.03 21.79
CA LYS A 195 4.29 16.99 21.63
C LYS A 195 3.82 15.72 20.93
N ASP A 196 4.46 15.36 19.82
CA ASP A 196 4.11 14.16 19.04
C ASP A 196 4.29 12.87 19.85
N ASN A 197 5.33 12.78 20.69
CA ASN A 197 5.55 11.63 21.55
C ASN A 197 4.56 11.56 22.71
N LEU A 198 4.16 12.69 23.29
CA LEU A 198 3.13 12.73 24.33
C LEU A 198 1.75 12.34 23.78
N ASP A 199 1.41 12.83 22.58
CA ASP A 199 0.18 12.44 21.88
C ASP A 199 0.19 10.94 21.52
N PHE A 200 1.34 10.42 21.07
CA PHE A 200 1.55 9.00 20.86
C PHE A 200 1.38 8.20 22.16
N LEU A 201 2.03 8.60 23.26
CA LEU A 201 1.94 7.91 24.55
C LEU A 201 0.51 7.89 25.08
N ALA A 202 -0.24 8.99 24.94
CA ALA A 202 -1.65 9.02 25.33
C ALA A 202 -2.48 8.01 24.54
N ASN A 203 -2.24 7.87 23.23
CA ASN A 203 -2.90 6.85 22.41
C ASN A 203 -2.40 5.43 22.71
N PHE A 204 -1.11 5.26 23.01
CA PHE A 204 -0.56 3.98 23.43
C PHE A 204 -1.22 3.49 24.73
N ILE A 205 -1.38 4.37 25.72
CA ILE A 205 -2.14 4.03 26.94
C ILE A 205 -3.58 3.67 26.60
N ARG A 206 -4.26 4.35 25.66
CA ARG A 206 -5.60 3.95 25.21
C ARG A 206 -5.64 2.53 24.64
N VAL A 207 -4.64 2.16 23.83
CA VAL A 207 -4.48 0.78 23.32
C VAL A 207 -4.31 -0.21 24.49
N LEU A 208 -3.51 0.12 25.50
CA LEU A 208 -3.38 -0.72 26.71
C LEU A 208 -4.69 -0.86 27.50
N LEU A 209 -5.53 0.19 27.53
CA LEU A 209 -6.82 0.16 28.22
C LEU A 209 -7.89 -0.60 27.43
N ALA A 210 -7.73 -0.76 26.11
CA ALA A 210 -8.71 -1.34 25.18
C ALA A 210 -10.12 -0.71 25.32
N ARG A 211 -10.17 0.60 25.56
CA ARG A 211 -11.41 1.39 25.62
C ARG A 211 -11.17 2.81 25.16
N ASP A 212 -12.26 3.47 24.75
CA ASP A 212 -12.23 4.90 24.50
C ASP A 212 -12.13 5.69 25.82
N LEU A 213 -11.49 6.86 25.74
CA LEU A 213 -11.42 7.83 26.82
C LEU A 213 -12.31 9.02 26.50
N THR A 214 -12.99 9.53 27.51
CA THR A 214 -13.65 10.85 27.43
C THR A 214 -12.61 11.96 27.25
N ASP A 215 -13.02 13.14 26.76
CA ASP A 215 -12.12 14.30 26.63
C ASP A 215 -11.49 14.69 27.97
N ARG A 216 -12.25 14.55 29.05
CA ARG A 216 -11.77 14.79 30.41
C ARG A 216 -10.66 13.81 30.80
N GLU A 217 -10.91 12.51 30.66
CA GLU A 217 -9.92 11.46 30.94
C GLU A 217 -8.67 11.61 30.09
N HIS A 218 -8.82 12.03 28.83
CA HIS A 218 -7.70 12.29 27.94
C HIS A 218 -6.82 13.45 28.41
N ASN A 219 -7.43 14.57 28.80
CA ASN A 219 -6.71 15.73 29.33
C ASN A 219 -6.01 15.40 30.66
N GLU A 220 -6.67 14.65 31.54
CA GLU A 220 -6.10 14.17 32.81
C GLU A 220 -4.89 13.25 32.56
N LEU A 221 -4.99 12.33 31.58
CA LEU A 221 -3.89 11.47 31.16
C LEU A 221 -2.70 12.27 30.63
N LEU A 222 -2.94 13.26 29.76
CA LEU A 222 -1.87 14.12 29.22
C LEU A 222 -1.16 14.89 30.33
N GLN A 223 -1.90 15.40 31.31
CA GLN A 223 -1.30 16.09 32.46
C GLN A 223 -0.45 15.12 33.31
N CYS A 224 -0.92 13.90 33.55
CA CYS A 224 -0.16 12.89 34.27
C CYS A 224 1.11 12.48 33.52
N LEU A 225 1.04 12.35 32.19
CA LEU A 225 2.21 12.10 31.34
C LEU A 225 3.23 13.24 31.46
N GLN A 226 2.81 14.49 31.39
CA GLN A 226 3.72 15.64 31.57
C GLN A 226 4.41 15.60 32.95
N ASN A 227 3.64 15.36 34.01
CA ASN A 227 4.17 15.24 35.37
C ASN A 227 5.12 14.04 35.51
N LEU A 228 4.90 12.94 34.77
CA LEU A 228 5.80 11.78 34.78
C LEU A 228 7.21 12.15 34.28
N TYR A 229 7.31 13.09 33.35
CA TYR A 229 8.60 13.52 32.79
C TYR A 229 9.42 14.41 33.74
N GLU A 230 8.84 14.89 34.84
CA GLU A 230 9.56 15.57 35.93
C GLU A 230 10.41 14.60 36.78
N PHE A 231 10.11 13.29 36.74
CA PHE A 231 10.92 12.28 37.40
C PHE A 231 12.20 11.95 36.61
N ASP A 232 13.20 11.40 37.29
CA ASP A 232 14.40 10.87 36.65
C ASP A 232 14.07 9.72 35.69
N PRO A 233 14.81 9.54 34.57
CA PRO A 233 14.49 8.54 33.55
C PRO A 233 14.20 7.11 34.07
N PRO A 234 14.97 6.54 35.02
CA PRO A 234 14.69 5.18 35.53
C PRO A 234 13.38 5.04 36.31
N ALA A 235 12.81 6.16 36.80
CA ALA A 235 11.54 6.21 37.53
C ALA A 235 10.33 6.44 36.62
N ARG A 236 10.56 6.82 35.34
CA ARG A 236 9.52 6.97 34.31
C ARG A 236 9.08 5.59 33.85
N ARG A 237 8.10 5.01 34.53
CA ARG A 237 7.58 3.67 34.26
C ARG A 237 6.06 3.64 34.28
N LEU A 238 5.49 2.57 33.73
CA LEU A 238 4.04 2.40 33.66
C LEU A 238 3.42 2.32 35.05
N SER A 239 4.09 1.68 36.01
CA SER A 239 3.72 1.65 37.43
C SER A 239 3.69 3.02 38.09
N THR A 240 4.60 3.92 37.71
CA THR A 240 4.61 5.30 38.22
C THR A 240 3.43 6.07 37.64
N LEU A 241 3.19 5.97 36.34
CA LEU A 241 2.02 6.59 35.70
C LEU A 241 0.70 6.07 36.28
N ALA A 242 0.57 4.75 36.46
CA ALA A 242 -0.65 4.11 36.98
C ALA A 242 -1.01 4.61 38.39
N ARG A 243 -0.01 4.94 39.23
CA ARG A 243 -0.23 5.53 40.57
C ARG A 243 -0.65 6.99 40.54
N MET A 244 -0.32 7.72 39.47
CA MET A 244 -0.67 9.12 39.29
C MET A 244 -2.06 9.29 38.67
N LEU A 245 -2.51 8.30 37.91
CA LEU A 245 -3.80 8.31 37.24
C LEU A 245 -4.97 8.10 38.21
N PRO A 246 -6.18 8.60 37.87
CA PRO A 246 -7.40 8.32 38.62
C PRO A 246 -7.73 6.82 38.71
N LEU A 247 -8.51 6.44 39.72
CA LEU A 247 -8.96 5.06 39.95
C LEU A 247 -9.67 4.41 38.74
N SER A 248 -10.27 5.21 37.85
CA SER A 248 -10.91 4.73 36.61
C SER A 248 -9.93 4.09 35.60
N PHE A 249 -8.62 4.27 35.80
CA PHE A 249 -7.56 3.68 34.98
C PHE A 249 -6.91 2.45 35.65
N GLU A 250 -7.15 2.23 36.95
CA GLU A 250 -6.43 1.22 37.72
C GLU A 250 -6.76 -0.21 37.25
N GLU A 251 -8.04 -0.55 37.15
CA GLU A 251 -8.47 -1.91 36.79
C GLU A 251 -7.96 -2.35 35.41
N PRO A 252 -8.09 -1.55 34.33
CA PRO A 252 -7.59 -1.97 33.03
C PRO A 252 -6.05 -2.00 32.95
N LEU A 253 -5.36 -1.09 33.66
CA LEU A 253 -3.89 -1.05 33.69
C LEU A 253 -3.27 -2.13 34.56
N ARG A 254 -4.01 -2.69 35.52
CA ARG A 254 -3.51 -3.68 36.49
C ARG A 254 -2.82 -4.88 35.84
N ARG A 255 -3.23 -5.27 34.62
CA ARG A 255 -2.60 -6.39 33.90
C ARG A 255 -1.19 -6.07 33.39
N TRP A 256 -0.86 -4.79 33.20
CA TRP A 256 0.39 -4.30 32.61
C TRP A 256 1.41 -3.80 33.64
N VAL A 257 1.08 -3.86 34.92
CA VAL A 257 1.93 -3.41 36.03
C VAL A 257 1.98 -4.52 37.08
N HIS A 258 3.12 -4.75 37.73
CA HIS A 258 3.23 -5.81 38.74
C HIS A 258 2.16 -5.68 39.84
N PRO A 259 1.49 -6.78 40.23
CA PRO A 259 1.73 -8.19 39.87
C PRO A 259 0.93 -8.71 38.66
N GLY A 260 0.57 -7.85 37.72
CA GLY A 260 -0.16 -8.20 36.49
C GLY A 260 0.58 -9.15 35.56
N LEU A 261 -0.20 -9.87 34.73
CA LEU A 261 0.29 -10.92 33.81
C LEU A 261 1.30 -10.42 32.77
N TYR A 262 1.21 -9.15 32.37
CA TYR A 262 1.99 -8.53 31.30
C TYR A 262 2.91 -7.42 31.81
N ALA A 263 3.23 -7.43 33.11
CA ALA A 263 4.01 -6.37 33.75
C ALA A 263 5.39 -6.17 33.12
N ASP A 264 6.04 -7.27 32.73
CA ASP A 264 7.40 -7.26 32.20
C ASP A 264 7.50 -6.60 30.81
N LEU A 265 6.38 -6.45 30.09
CA LEU A 265 6.39 -5.93 28.72
C LEU A 265 6.77 -4.45 28.66
N PHE A 266 6.16 -3.60 29.50
CA PHE A 266 6.23 -2.13 29.36
C PHE A 266 6.63 -1.38 30.64
N ASP A 267 6.70 -2.05 31.79
CA ASP A 267 7.04 -1.43 33.08
C ASP A 267 8.56 -1.46 33.39
N ASN A 268 9.38 -1.30 32.35
CA ASN A 268 10.83 -1.38 32.44
C ASN A 268 11.48 -0.05 32.82
N ALA A 269 12.65 -0.09 33.46
CA ALA A 269 13.43 1.11 33.78
C ALA A 269 14.04 1.77 32.53
N THR A 270 14.42 0.94 31.57
CA THR A 270 15.16 1.33 30.37
C THR A 270 14.52 0.71 29.14
N ASP A 271 14.66 1.39 28.02
CA ASP A 271 14.31 0.86 26.71
C ASP A 271 15.60 0.45 25.98
N THR A 272 15.71 -0.82 25.62
CA THR A 272 16.87 -1.37 24.88
C THR A 272 16.53 -1.75 23.45
N LEU A 273 15.34 -1.37 22.95
CA LEU A 273 14.96 -1.60 21.56
C LEU A 273 15.85 -0.74 20.65
N THR A 274 16.56 -1.40 19.74
CA THR A 274 17.44 -0.77 18.76
C THR A 274 16.95 -1.05 17.35
N PHE A 275 17.45 -0.31 16.37
CA PHE A 275 17.16 -0.53 14.95
C PHE A 275 18.45 -0.70 14.16
N SER A 276 18.47 -1.70 13.27
CA SER A 276 19.58 -2.03 12.38
C SER A 276 19.17 -1.91 10.91
N GLN A 277 20.13 -1.99 9.99
CA GLN A 277 19.87 -1.92 8.55
C GLN A 277 18.88 -3.01 8.10
N TRP A 278 18.98 -4.21 8.65
CA TRP A 278 17.96 -5.24 8.51
C TRP A 278 17.52 -5.69 9.90
N GLN A 279 16.22 -5.65 10.16
CA GLN A 279 15.63 -6.11 11.41
C GLN A 279 14.30 -6.80 11.19
N ALA A 280 14.05 -7.86 11.97
CA ALA A 280 12.76 -8.49 12.07
C ALA A 280 12.33 -8.60 13.53
N PHE A 281 11.04 -8.39 13.76
CA PHE A 281 10.36 -8.56 15.04
C PHE A 281 9.43 -9.75 14.95
N ASP A 282 9.68 -10.72 15.81
CA ASP A 282 8.91 -11.94 15.91
C ASP A 282 7.84 -11.81 17.00
N PHE A 283 6.60 -12.02 16.59
CA PHE A 283 5.42 -12.01 17.43
C PHE A 283 4.72 -13.38 17.47
N GLU A 284 5.43 -14.47 17.14
CA GLU A 284 4.90 -15.83 17.13
C GLU A 284 4.18 -16.17 18.44
N GLY A 285 2.98 -16.73 18.32
CA GLY A 285 2.15 -17.14 19.46
C GLY A 285 1.33 -16.02 20.09
N LEU A 286 1.59 -14.75 19.76
CA LEU A 286 0.79 -13.61 20.25
C LEU A 286 -0.56 -13.47 19.55
N GLU A 287 -0.88 -14.28 18.54
CA GLU A 287 -2.20 -14.25 17.89
C GLU A 287 -3.33 -14.65 18.84
N ARG A 288 -2.99 -15.38 19.91
CA ARG A 288 -3.89 -15.76 21.01
C ARG A 288 -4.11 -14.61 22.00
N TYR A 289 -3.29 -13.56 21.94
CA TYR A 289 -3.26 -12.42 22.86
C TYR A 289 -3.34 -11.10 22.08
N PRO A 290 -4.48 -10.82 21.40
CA PRO A 290 -4.60 -9.70 20.46
C PRO A 290 -4.25 -8.35 21.09
N GLN A 291 -4.64 -8.11 22.35
CA GLN A 291 -4.33 -6.86 23.04
C GLN A 291 -2.82 -6.65 23.28
N VAL A 292 -2.08 -7.74 23.56
CA VAL A 292 -0.62 -7.70 23.73
C VAL A 292 0.05 -7.43 22.39
N LEU A 293 -0.39 -8.16 21.36
CA LEU A 293 0.06 -7.96 19.99
C LEU A 293 -0.17 -6.51 19.53
N GLU A 294 -1.38 -5.99 19.67
CA GLU A 294 -1.75 -4.61 19.30
C GLU A 294 -0.87 -3.57 20.01
N ALA A 295 -0.62 -3.73 21.31
CA ALA A 295 0.23 -2.82 22.07
C ALA A 295 1.69 -2.85 21.61
N LEU A 296 2.27 -4.05 21.47
CA LEU A 296 3.64 -4.21 20.99
C LEU A 296 3.81 -3.64 19.58
N LEU A 297 2.88 -3.97 18.68
CA LEU A 297 2.88 -3.46 17.31
C LEU A 297 2.78 -1.95 17.26
N TYR A 298 1.87 -1.34 18.04
CA TYR A 298 1.72 0.11 18.09
C TYR A 298 3.03 0.80 18.52
N TYR A 299 3.69 0.24 19.53
CA TYR A 299 4.97 0.75 20.02
C TYR A 299 6.12 0.58 19.03
N VAL A 300 6.31 -0.63 18.51
CA VAL A 300 7.42 -0.94 17.60
C VAL A 300 7.26 -0.19 16.28
N LEU A 301 6.04 -0.07 15.73
CA LEU A 301 5.78 0.75 14.54
C LEU A 301 6.13 2.22 14.76
N HIS A 302 5.79 2.77 15.93
CA HIS A 302 6.16 4.15 16.26
C HIS A 302 7.68 4.34 16.37
N ARG A 303 8.37 3.42 17.05
CA ARG A 303 9.82 3.46 17.17
C ARG A 303 10.52 3.31 15.80
N ALA A 304 10.02 2.41 14.95
CA ALA A 304 10.55 2.21 13.61
C ALA A 304 10.30 3.43 12.70
N GLY A 305 9.10 4.01 12.76
CA GLY A 305 8.78 5.25 12.05
C GLY A 305 9.65 6.42 12.50
N SER A 306 9.85 6.57 13.81
CA SER A 306 10.72 7.60 14.39
C SER A 306 12.17 7.44 13.95
N ALA A 307 12.69 6.21 13.91
CA ALA A 307 14.05 5.93 13.42
C ALA A 307 14.26 6.41 11.97
N ILE A 308 13.27 6.18 11.09
CA ILE A 308 13.31 6.63 9.68
C ILE A 308 13.25 8.15 9.57
N THR A 309 12.43 8.80 10.39
CA THR A 309 12.26 10.25 10.32
C THR A 309 13.40 11.03 10.97
N ALA A 310 14.09 10.41 11.93
CA ALA A 310 15.20 11.00 12.67
C ALA A 310 16.49 11.01 11.86
N ASP A 311 16.67 10.02 10.97
CA ASP A 311 17.83 9.99 10.09
C ASP A 311 17.71 11.11 9.04
N ALA A 312 18.66 12.04 9.08
CA ALA A 312 18.70 13.21 8.20
C ALA A 312 18.96 12.82 6.73
N ASP A 313 19.39 11.57 6.50
CA ASP A 313 19.56 10.98 5.18
C ASP A 313 18.20 10.49 4.63
N LEU A 314 17.36 11.46 4.25
CA LEU A 314 16.17 11.28 3.40
C LEU A 314 16.45 10.59 2.05
N ALA A 315 17.70 10.20 1.79
CA ALA A 315 18.16 9.47 0.63
C ALA A 315 17.96 7.95 0.75
N THR A 316 18.05 7.37 1.94
CA THR A 316 18.04 5.91 2.09
C THR A 316 16.60 5.38 2.01
N PHE A 317 16.36 4.46 1.08
CA PHE A 317 15.06 3.83 0.92
C PHE A 317 14.75 2.95 2.14
N THR A 318 13.55 3.04 2.70
CA THR A 318 13.13 2.15 3.79
C THR A 318 12.02 1.21 3.34
N LEU A 319 12.17 -0.07 3.62
CA LEU A 319 11.21 -1.11 3.28
C LEU A 319 10.63 -1.74 4.56
N PHE A 320 9.35 -1.49 4.79
CA PHE A 320 8.60 -2.19 5.81
C PHE A 320 7.88 -3.40 5.24
N VAL A 321 7.88 -4.49 6.00
CA VAL A 321 7.11 -5.70 5.69
C VAL A 321 6.23 -5.99 6.88
N VAL A 322 4.92 -6.03 6.65
CA VAL A 322 3.93 -6.35 7.66
C VAL A 322 3.19 -7.60 7.19
N ASP A 323 3.58 -8.74 7.73
CA ASP A 323 2.90 -9.99 7.44
C ASP A 323 1.61 -10.10 8.27
N GLU A 324 0.60 -10.79 7.73
CA GLU A 324 -0.75 -10.88 8.33
C GLU A 324 -1.33 -9.51 8.75
N ALA A 325 -1.18 -8.52 7.86
CA ALA A 325 -1.53 -7.12 8.08
C ALA A 325 -2.97 -6.91 8.57
N TRP A 326 -3.91 -7.81 8.26
CA TRP A 326 -5.29 -7.71 8.75
C TRP A 326 -5.40 -7.70 10.27
N ARG A 327 -4.47 -8.36 10.99
CA ARG A 327 -4.40 -8.34 12.46
C ARG A 327 -4.20 -6.93 13.00
N PHE A 328 -3.43 -6.12 12.27
CA PHE A 328 -3.11 -4.74 12.60
C PHE A 328 -4.28 -3.78 12.33
N LEU A 329 -5.26 -4.20 11.53
CA LEU A 329 -6.38 -3.35 11.09
C LEU A 329 -7.65 -3.57 11.92
N ARG A 330 -7.63 -4.46 12.92
CA ARG A 330 -8.77 -4.73 13.80
C ARG A 330 -9.00 -3.58 14.79
N ASP A 331 -7.94 -3.11 15.43
CA ASP A 331 -8.02 -1.99 16.35
C ASP A 331 -8.12 -0.65 15.59
N PRO A 332 -9.14 0.19 15.86
CA PRO A 332 -9.32 1.47 15.18
C PRO A 332 -8.14 2.44 15.30
N TYR A 333 -7.41 2.42 16.41
CA TYR A 333 -6.29 3.30 16.68
C TYR A 333 -5.02 2.84 15.96
N VAL A 334 -4.70 1.54 16.01
CA VAL A 334 -3.60 0.95 15.23
C VAL A 334 -3.86 1.16 13.74
N LYS A 335 -5.10 0.94 13.28
CA LYS A 335 -5.52 1.21 11.91
C LYS A 335 -5.33 2.68 11.51
N ALA A 336 -5.78 3.62 12.35
CA ALA A 336 -5.62 5.04 12.09
C ALA A 336 -4.14 5.45 12.05
N TYR A 337 -3.33 4.84 12.91
CA TYR A 337 -1.89 5.03 12.93
C TYR A 337 -1.24 4.55 11.63
N ILE A 338 -1.50 3.32 11.20
CA ILE A 338 -0.99 2.77 9.92
C ILE A 338 -1.44 3.63 8.74
N ARG A 339 -2.69 4.09 8.72
CA ARG A 339 -3.20 5.01 7.69
C ARG A 339 -2.36 6.29 7.61
N SER A 340 -2.08 6.90 8.75
CA SER A 340 -1.29 8.12 8.85
C SER A 340 0.17 7.87 8.46
N ALA A 341 0.71 6.73 8.89
CA ALA A 341 2.06 6.27 8.57
C ALA A 341 2.23 6.12 7.06
N LEU A 342 1.37 5.38 6.35
CA LEU A 342 1.43 5.22 4.90
C LEU A 342 1.46 6.58 4.16
N LYS A 343 0.61 7.54 4.57
CA LYS A 343 0.58 8.88 3.96
C LYS A 343 1.85 9.70 4.20
N THR A 344 2.51 9.48 5.32
CA THR A 344 3.68 10.24 5.76
C THR A 344 4.98 9.60 5.25
N TRP A 345 5.09 8.28 5.37
CA TRP A 345 6.25 7.47 5.01
C TRP A 345 6.57 7.52 3.52
N ARG A 346 5.57 7.62 2.63
CA ARG A 346 5.84 7.87 1.19
C ARG A 346 6.69 9.12 0.95
N LYS A 347 6.54 10.17 1.77
CA LYS A 347 7.31 11.42 1.66
C LYS A 347 8.72 11.31 2.26
N LYS A 348 8.99 10.20 2.96
CA LYS A 348 10.24 9.90 3.66
C LYS A 348 10.99 8.76 2.97
N ASN A 349 10.76 8.58 1.67
CA ASN A 349 11.36 7.52 0.87
C ASN A 349 11.15 6.12 1.46
N ALA A 350 9.96 5.86 2.00
CA ALA A 350 9.63 4.58 2.62
C ALA A 350 8.43 3.91 1.94
N ALA A 351 8.56 2.60 1.73
CA ALA A 351 7.52 1.73 1.22
C ALA A 351 7.08 0.74 2.29
N VAL A 352 5.85 0.24 2.14
CA VAL A 352 5.27 -0.76 3.04
C VAL A 352 4.70 -1.87 2.19
N ILE A 353 5.10 -3.10 2.49
CA ILE A 353 4.52 -4.32 1.95
C ILE A 353 3.57 -4.86 3.01
N LEU A 354 2.28 -4.82 2.73
CA LEU A 354 1.25 -5.46 3.57
C LEU A 354 0.87 -6.79 2.92
N SER A 355 0.87 -7.87 3.70
CA SER A 355 0.42 -9.18 3.21
C SER A 355 -0.78 -9.70 4.01
N THR A 356 -1.76 -10.34 3.37
CA THR A 356 -2.93 -10.94 4.04
C THR A 356 -3.51 -12.13 3.27
N GLN A 357 -4.22 -13.00 4.00
CA GLN A 357 -4.89 -14.19 3.46
C GLN A 357 -6.41 -14.02 3.25
N SER A 358 -7.05 -13.13 4.01
CA SER A 358 -8.51 -12.97 4.02
C SER A 358 -8.99 -12.00 2.94
N THR A 359 -9.88 -12.48 2.06
CA THR A 359 -10.58 -11.65 1.08
C THR A 359 -11.69 -10.81 1.72
N ASP A 360 -12.30 -11.31 2.79
CA ASP A 360 -13.42 -10.62 3.47
C ASP A 360 -12.93 -9.37 4.22
N ASP A 361 -11.66 -9.34 4.58
CA ASP A 361 -11.01 -8.19 5.18
C ASP A 361 -10.38 -7.23 4.15
N LEU A 362 -10.47 -7.50 2.84
CA LEU A 362 -9.84 -6.71 1.76
C LEU A 362 -10.27 -5.26 1.72
N ALA A 363 -11.52 -4.96 2.06
CA ALA A 363 -12.06 -3.62 1.95
C ALA A 363 -11.24 -2.60 2.77
N GLN A 364 -10.69 -3.04 3.91
CA GLN A 364 -9.96 -2.15 4.82
C GLN A 364 -8.52 -1.85 4.36
N PRO A 365 -7.62 -2.83 4.13
CA PRO A 365 -6.26 -2.57 3.63
C PRO A 365 -6.25 -2.02 2.21
N VAL A 366 -7.11 -2.50 1.31
CA VAL A 366 -7.20 -1.94 -0.05
C VAL A 366 -7.69 -0.49 0.02
N GLY A 367 -8.68 -0.18 0.86
CA GLY A 367 -9.12 1.20 1.10
C GLY A 367 -8.00 2.08 1.67
N LEU A 368 -7.25 1.58 2.65
CA LEU A 368 -6.11 2.27 3.27
C LEU A 368 -5.01 2.60 2.27
N ILE A 369 -4.60 1.63 1.44
CA ILE A 369 -3.58 1.83 0.42
C ILE A 369 -4.13 2.69 -0.71
N THR A 370 -5.37 2.46 -1.17
CA THR A 370 -6.01 3.29 -2.21
C THR A 370 -6.07 4.74 -1.76
N GLU A 371 -6.44 5.03 -0.51
CA GLU A 371 -6.46 6.38 0.05
C GLU A 371 -5.06 6.96 0.29
N ALA A 372 -4.06 6.13 0.60
CA ALA A 372 -2.67 6.56 0.67
C ALA A 372 -2.13 6.92 -0.73
N CYS A 373 -2.60 6.22 -1.77
CA CYS A 373 -2.33 6.51 -3.18
C CYS A 373 -3.19 7.68 -3.73
N GLU A 374 -4.40 7.91 -3.20
CA GLU A 374 -5.33 8.94 -3.66
C GLU A 374 -5.12 10.28 -2.94
N ARG A 375 -4.25 11.15 -3.51
CA ARG A 375 -4.57 12.53 -3.96
C ARG A 375 -3.32 13.39 -4.14
N SER A 376 -3.03 13.74 -5.39
CA SER A 376 -2.42 15.02 -5.79
C SER A 376 -2.68 15.32 -7.28
N SER A 377 -3.95 15.49 -7.69
CA SER A 377 -4.34 16.43 -8.76
C SER A 377 -5.89 16.55 -8.85
N PRO A 378 -6.49 17.76 -8.85
CA PRO A 378 -7.93 17.95 -8.95
C PRO A 378 -8.54 17.86 -10.37
N GLN A 379 -7.75 17.59 -11.43
CA GLN A 379 -8.19 17.85 -12.81
C GLN A 379 -8.32 16.62 -13.74
N THR A 380 -8.33 15.39 -13.23
CA THR A 380 -8.42 14.20 -14.11
C THR A 380 -9.82 13.59 -14.12
N PRO A 381 -10.53 13.50 -15.27
CA PRO A 381 -11.85 12.90 -15.36
C PRO A 381 -11.84 11.43 -14.92
N ALA A 382 -12.98 10.97 -14.38
CA ALA A 382 -13.12 9.68 -13.68
C ALA A 382 -12.72 8.45 -14.55
N SER A 383 -12.81 8.55 -15.87
CA SER A 383 -12.41 7.50 -16.83
C SER A 383 -10.90 7.29 -16.93
N THR A 384 -10.09 8.26 -16.49
CA THR A 384 -8.62 8.23 -16.53
C THR A 384 -7.98 7.92 -15.16
N ARG A 385 -8.79 7.63 -14.14
CA ARG A 385 -8.28 7.14 -12.84
C ARG A 385 -7.74 5.73 -13.02
N ARG A 386 -6.53 5.60 -13.57
CA ARG A 386 -5.71 4.41 -13.33
C ARG A 386 -5.52 4.35 -11.83
N ARG A 387 -6.24 3.43 -11.19
CA ARG A 387 -6.04 3.09 -9.77
C ARG A 387 -4.66 2.45 -9.70
N HIS A 388 -3.63 3.26 -9.46
CA HIS A 388 -2.25 2.79 -9.30
C HIS A 388 -2.12 2.20 -7.89
N LEU A 389 -2.83 1.09 -7.69
CA LEU A 389 -2.59 0.20 -6.58
C LEU A 389 -1.74 -0.93 -7.15
N THR A 390 -0.52 -1.09 -6.66
CA THR A 390 0.28 -2.27 -6.97
C THR A 390 -0.22 -3.41 -6.07
N ALA A 391 -1.41 -3.93 -6.38
CA ALA A 391 -1.88 -5.20 -5.85
C ALA A 391 -1.18 -6.31 -6.63
N VAL A 392 -0.42 -7.14 -5.92
CA VAL A 392 0.10 -8.38 -6.49
C VAL A 392 -0.72 -9.50 -5.87
N ALA A 393 -1.69 -10.00 -6.64
CA ALA A 393 -2.50 -11.14 -6.24
C ALA A 393 -1.79 -12.44 -6.65
N VAL A 394 -1.65 -13.35 -5.68
CA VAL A 394 -1.24 -14.73 -5.96
C VAL A 394 -2.52 -15.55 -6.10
N ILE A 395 -2.87 -15.88 -7.34
CA ILE A 395 -4.04 -16.69 -7.66
C ILE A 395 -3.55 -18.13 -7.78
N SER A 396 -4.05 -19.02 -6.92
CA SER A 396 -3.85 -20.47 -6.99
C SER A 396 -4.75 -21.12 -8.03
#